data_AF-A0A3D1TZ01-F1
#
_entry.id   AF-A0A3D1TZ01-F1
#
_cell.length_a   1.000
_cell.length_b   1.000
_cell.length_c   1.000
_cell.angle_alpha   90.00
_cell.angle_beta   90.00
_cell.angle_gamma   90.00
#
_symmetry.space_group_name_H-M   'P 1'
#
loop_
_entity.id
_entity.type
_entity.pdbx_description
1 polymer ?
#
loop_
_entity_poly.entity_id
_entity_poly.type
_entity_poly.pdbx_seq_one_letter_code
_entity_poly.pdbx_strand_id
1 'polypeptide(L)'
;MAALHATDGLDSFLYCLLQATSDGWEKFNAEGTVFGSVSKRDVHGFTVLHPPDEVMDSFNRLAQPMDAVIEVYDREAGTLGEIRDVLLPKLLSGEIRVEETEKIAGAAL
;
A
#
# COMPACT_ATOMS: atom_id res chain seq x y z
N MET A 1 -0.77 -0.75 -4.70
CA MET A 1 -1.47 -0.33 -5.94
C MET A 1 -1.13 -1.32 -7.05
N ALA A 2 -2.05 -2.18 -7.51
CA ALA A 2 -1.64 -3.29 -8.40
C ALA A 2 -2.53 -3.61 -9.62
N ALA A 3 -3.64 -2.90 -9.87
CA ALA A 3 -4.47 -3.21 -11.05
C ALA A 3 -4.94 -2.00 -11.86
N LEU A 4 -5.07 -0.84 -11.23
CA LEU A 4 -5.55 0.39 -11.87
C LEU A 4 -4.51 1.49 -11.60
N HIS A 5 -4.03 2.10 -12.69
CA HIS A 5 -3.12 3.23 -12.68
C HIS A 5 -3.73 4.33 -13.55
N ALA A 6 -3.52 5.59 -13.15
CA ALA A 6 -3.84 6.72 -14.00
C ALA A 6 -2.74 6.85 -15.07
N THR A 7 -3.12 7.17 -16.31
CA THR A 7 -2.16 7.36 -17.42
C THR A 7 -1.27 8.59 -17.25
N ASP A 8 -1.71 9.58 -16.46
CA ASP A 8 -1.09 10.91 -16.37
C ASP A 8 -0.45 11.19 -14.99
N GLY A 9 -0.12 10.14 -14.22
CA GLY A 9 0.51 10.27 -12.90
C GLY A 9 -0.43 10.75 -11.80
N LEU A 10 -1.74 10.64 -12.00
CA LEU A 10 -2.80 11.02 -11.07
C LEU A 10 -3.20 9.87 -10.13
N ASP A 11 -2.25 9.00 -9.75
CA ASP A 11 -2.53 7.76 -9.03
C ASP A 11 -3.12 8.00 -7.64
N SER A 12 -2.66 9.05 -6.93
CA SER A 12 -3.20 9.43 -5.62
C SER A 12 -4.65 9.91 -5.73
N PHE A 13 -4.93 10.74 -6.74
CA PHE A 13 -6.31 11.14 -7.03
C PHE A 13 -7.20 9.94 -7.37
N LEU A 14 -6.74 9.04 -8.26
CA LEU A 14 -7.47 7.84 -8.63
C LEU A 14 -7.76 6.95 -7.42
N TYR A 15 -6.77 6.75 -6.55
CA TYR A 15 -6.94 5.98 -5.32
C TYR A 15 -8.03 6.59 -4.42
N CYS A 16 -7.95 7.89 -4.15
CA CYS A 16 -8.95 8.58 -3.34
C CYS A 16 -10.33 8.59 -3.99
N LEU A 17 -10.41 8.72 -5.32
CA LEU A 17 -11.66 8.65 -6.07
C LEU A 17 -12.32 7.27 -5.93
N LEU A 18 -11.54 6.19 -6.07
CA LEU A 18 -12.05 4.82 -5.89
C LEU A 18 -12.50 4.57 -4.44
N GLN A 19 -11.77 5.11 -3.46
CA GLN A 19 -12.15 5.02 -2.05
C GLN A 19 -13.43 5.81 -1.75
N ALA A 20 -13.56 7.02 -2.28
CA ALA A 20 -14.74 7.87 -2.10
C ALA A 20 -15.98 7.34 -2.83
N THR A 21 -15.79 6.44 -3.81
CA THR A 21 -16.87 5.82 -4.58
C THR A 21 -17.12 4.36 -4.18
N SER A 22 -16.59 3.93 -3.02
CA SER A 22 -16.64 2.55 -2.53
C SER A 22 -18.05 1.96 -2.53
N ASP A 23 -19.07 2.73 -2.13
CA ASP A 23 -20.47 2.31 -2.09
C ASP A 23 -20.97 1.79 -3.46
N GLY A 24 -20.44 2.36 -4.55
CA GLY A 24 -20.76 1.94 -5.91
C GLY A 24 -20.14 0.62 -6.33
N TRP A 25 -19.04 0.21 -5.67
CA TRP A 25 -18.31 -1.03 -5.93
C TRP A 25 -18.59 -2.13 -4.90
N GLU A 26 -19.13 -1.81 -3.72
CA GLU A 26 -19.47 -2.78 -2.67
C GLU A 26 -20.40 -3.90 -3.16
N LYS A 27 -21.28 -3.59 -4.12
CA LYS A 27 -22.13 -4.59 -4.78
C LYS A 27 -21.35 -5.72 -5.45
N PHE A 28 -20.11 -5.48 -5.88
CA PHE A 28 -19.24 -6.51 -6.44
C PHE A 28 -18.52 -7.34 -5.36
N ASN A 29 -18.53 -6.88 -4.11
CA ASN A 29 -18.01 -7.60 -2.95
C ASN A 29 -19.11 -8.37 -2.18
N ALA A 30 -20.40 -8.10 -2.42
CA ALA A 30 -21.51 -8.50 -1.55
C ALA A 30 -22.31 -9.76 -1.96
N GLU A 31 -21.98 -10.48 -3.04
CA GLU A 31 -22.77 -11.64 -3.48
C GLU A 31 -22.12 -13.01 -3.19
N GLY A 32 -22.39 -13.56 -2.00
CA GLY A 32 -22.35 -15.01 -1.72
C GLY A 32 -20.98 -15.71 -1.75
N THR A 33 -20.97 -17.01 -1.43
CA THR A 33 -19.77 -17.87 -1.22
C THR A 33 -18.92 -18.14 -2.48
N VAL A 34 -19.10 -17.34 -3.53
CA VAL A 34 -18.34 -17.38 -4.78
C VAL A 34 -17.67 -16.03 -4.91
N PHE A 35 -16.33 -16.01 -4.91
CA PHE A 35 -15.50 -14.81 -4.99
C PHE A 35 -16.13 -13.70 -5.84
N GLY A 36 -16.56 -12.62 -5.18
CA GLY A 36 -16.89 -11.37 -5.84
C GLY A 36 -15.71 -10.95 -6.71
N SER A 37 -15.94 -10.87 -8.02
CA SER A 37 -14.89 -10.54 -8.99
C SER A 37 -15.33 -9.34 -9.80
N VAL A 38 -14.46 -8.34 -9.86
CA VAL A 38 -14.66 -7.15 -10.69
C VAL A 38 -14.13 -7.46 -12.08
N SER A 39 -15.00 -7.52 -13.09
CA SER A 39 -14.58 -7.75 -14.47
C SER A 39 -14.12 -6.45 -15.14
N LYS A 40 -13.36 -6.54 -16.23
CA LYS A 40 -12.97 -5.38 -17.05
C LYS A 40 -14.18 -4.56 -17.52
N ARG A 41 -15.32 -5.23 -17.78
CA ARG A 41 -16.58 -4.56 -18.17
C ARG A 41 -17.15 -3.74 -17.02
N ASP A 42 -17.08 -4.27 -15.81
CA ASP A 42 -17.58 -3.57 -14.61
C ASP A 42 -16.74 -2.32 -14.34
N VAL A 43 -15.42 -2.41 -14.55
CA VAL A 43 -14.53 -1.26 -14.43
C VAL A 43 -14.85 -0.18 -15.46
N HIS A 44 -14.95 -0.53 -16.73
CA HIS A 44 -15.24 0.45 -17.80
C HIS A 44 -16.66 1.01 -17.74
N GLY A 45 -17.62 0.27 -17.18
CA GLY A 45 -19.01 0.72 -17.01
C GLY A 45 -19.23 1.59 -15.78
N PHE A 46 -18.24 1.72 -14.90
CA PHE A 46 -18.37 2.50 -13.68
C PHE A 46 -18.30 3.99 -13.97
N THR A 47 -19.31 4.73 -13.52
CA THR A 47 -19.39 6.17 -13.72
C THR A 47 -18.84 6.89 -12.49
N VAL A 48 -17.88 7.77 -12.72
CA VAL A 48 -17.28 8.65 -11.71
C VAL A 48 -17.46 10.11 -12.08
N LEU A 49 -17.34 10.97 -11.08
CA LEU A 49 -17.17 12.40 -11.34
C LEU A 49 -15.80 12.62 -11.99
N HIS A 50 -15.77 13.45 -13.03
CA HIS A 50 -14.55 13.90 -13.69
C HIS A 50 -14.41 15.41 -13.47
N PRO A 51 -13.67 15.85 -12.43
CA PRO A 51 -13.38 17.26 -12.20
C PRO A 51 -12.51 17.85 -13.31
N PRO A 52 -12.41 19.18 -13.41
CA PRO A 52 -11.42 19.82 -14.30
C PRO A 52 -9.99 19.39 -13.98
N ASP A 53 -9.15 19.26 -14.99
CA ASP A 53 -7.75 18.81 -14.87
C ASP A 53 -6.97 19.59 -13.80
N GLU A 54 -7.14 20.91 -13.74
CA GLU A 54 -6.48 21.77 -12.75
C GLU A 54 -6.77 21.37 -11.29
N VAL A 55 -7.98 20.87 -11.02
CA VAL A 55 -8.40 20.41 -9.69
C VAL A 55 -7.78 19.06 -9.38
N MET A 56 -7.80 18.13 -10.34
CA MET A 56 -7.19 16.80 -10.18
C MET A 56 -5.68 16.93 -9.95
N ASP A 57 -5.00 17.75 -10.74
CA ASP A 57 -3.58 18.03 -10.61
C ASP A 57 -3.23 18.66 -9.25
N SER A 58 -4.02 19.64 -8.81
CA SER A 58 -3.80 20.32 -7.53
C SER A 58 -3.98 19.38 -6.35
N PHE A 59 -5.00 18.52 -6.40
CA PHE A 59 -5.19 17.47 -5.40
C PHE A 59 -4.01 16.50 -5.40
N ASN A 60 -3.62 16.01 -6.58
CA ASN A 60 -2.57 14.99 -6.71
C ASN A 60 -1.23 15.52 -6.20
N ARG A 61 -0.88 16.78 -6.47
CA ARG A 61 0.33 17.42 -5.92
C ARG A 61 0.36 17.46 -4.38
N LEU A 62 -0.79 17.51 -3.73
CA LEU A 62 -0.89 17.49 -2.27
C LEU A 62 -0.83 16.07 -1.71
N ALA A 63 -1.52 15.12 -2.35
CA ALA A 63 -1.64 13.74 -1.86
C ALA A 63 -0.41 12.89 -2.17
N GLN A 64 0.22 13.07 -3.34
CA GLN A 64 1.34 12.25 -3.81
C GLN A 64 2.54 12.20 -2.83
N PRO A 65 2.97 13.31 -2.21
CA PRO A 65 4.03 13.25 -1.21
C PRO A 65 3.65 12.42 0.03
N MET A 66 2.38 12.42 0.42
CA MET A 66 1.89 11.63 1.55
C MET A 66 1.92 10.14 1.20
N ASP A 67 1.46 9.78 0.01
CA ASP A 67 1.50 8.40 -0.48
C ASP A 67 2.93 7.88 -0.59
N ALA A 68 3.87 8.71 -1.06
CA ALA A 68 5.29 8.35 -1.12
C ALA A 68 5.88 8.06 0.27
N VAL A 69 5.51 8.84 1.29
CA VAL A 69 5.93 8.60 2.67
C VAL A 69 5.32 7.31 3.22
N ILE A 70 4.04 7.06 2.93
CA ILE A 70 3.36 5.81 3.31
C ILE A 70 4.04 4.60 2.68
N GLU A 71 4.40 4.66 1.40
CA GLU A 71 5.09 3.58 0.70
C GLU A 71 6.46 3.28 1.33
N VAL A 72 7.22 4.31 1.71
CA VAL A 72 8.51 4.15 2.39
C VAL A 72 8.32 3.45 3.73
N TYR A 73 7.37 3.90 4.55
CA TYR A 73 7.12 3.29 5.86
C TYR A 73 6.58 1.86 5.76
N ASP A 74 5.71 1.57 4.79
CA ASP A 74 5.20 0.22 4.57
C ASP A 74 6.34 -0.75 4.22
N ARG A 75 7.25 -0.33 3.34
CA ARG A 75 8.43 -1.11 2.98
C ARG A 75 9.38 -1.33 4.15
N GLU A 76 9.63 -0.29 4.95
CA GLU A 76 10.46 -0.37 6.14
C GLU A 76 9.85 -1.31 7.18
N ALA A 77 8.55 -1.17 7.45
CA ALA A 77 7.81 -2.04 8.36
C ALA A 77 7.87 -3.51 7.92
N GLY A 78 7.71 -3.78 6.62
CA GLY A 78 7.88 -5.11 6.05
C GLY A 78 9.29 -5.67 6.28
N THR A 79 10.31 -4.88 5.96
CA THR A 79 11.72 -5.27 6.15
C THR A 79 12.04 -5.56 7.62
N LEU A 80 11.59 -4.72 8.54
CA LEU A 80 11.75 -4.93 9.98
C LEU A 80 11.01 -6.18 10.46
N GLY A 81 9.83 -6.45 9.90
CA GLY A 81 9.07 -7.67 10.15
C GLY A 81 9.85 -8.93 9.74
N GLU A 82 10.44 -8.94 8.54
CA GLU A 82 11.27 -10.04 8.06
C GLU A 82 12.51 -10.25 8.94
N ILE A 83 13.20 -9.16 9.31
CA ILE A 83 14.35 -9.21 10.22
C ILE A 83 13.94 -9.81 11.56
N ARG A 84 12.81 -9.38 12.13
CA ARG A 84 12.27 -9.95 13.38
C ARG A 84 12.01 -11.44 13.21
N ASP A 85 11.34 -11.84 12.14
CA ASP A 85 10.93 -13.24 11.93
C ASP A 85 12.13 -14.17 11.71
N VAL A 86 13.24 -13.65 11.18
CA VAL A 86 14.51 -14.38 11.06
C VAL A 86 15.28 -14.42 12.38
N LEU A 87 15.37 -13.30 13.10
CA LEU A 87 16.19 -13.19 14.30
C LEU A 87 15.53 -13.81 15.53
N LEU A 88 14.22 -13.67 15.69
CA LEU A 88 13.53 -14.09 16.90
C LEU A 88 13.69 -15.60 17.17
N PRO A 89 13.55 -16.51 16.19
CA PRO A 89 13.80 -17.94 16.42
C PRO A 89 15.25 -18.24 16.83
N LYS A 90 16.23 -17.52 16.25
CA LYS A 90 17.67 -17.71 16.53
C LYS A 90 18.08 -17.19 17.90
N LEU A 91 17.44 -16.12 18.36
CA LEU A 91 17.60 -15.59 19.72
C LEU A 91 16.97 -16.55 20.74
N LEU A 92 15.77 -17.07 20.45
CA LEU A 92 15.08 -18.02 21.33
C LEU A 92 15.79 -19.38 21.42
N SER A 93 16.42 -19.85 20.34
CA SER A 93 17.23 -21.07 20.35
C SER A 93 18.60 -20.88 21.03
N GLY A 94 19.00 -19.64 21.29
CA GLY A 94 20.32 -19.30 21.81
C GLY A 94 21.45 -19.45 20.77
N GLU A 95 21.11 -19.62 19.49
CA GLU A 95 22.07 -19.63 18.37
C GLU A 95 22.75 -18.25 18.23
N ILE A 96 22.02 -17.17 18.55
CA ILE A 96 22.54 -15.81 18.64
C ILE A 96 22.40 -15.31 20.08
N ARG A 97 23.47 -14.72 20.64
CA ARG A 97 23.49 -14.12 21.98
C ARG A 97 23.71 -12.62 21.90
N VAL A 98 22.81 -11.85 22.52
CA VAL A 98 22.80 -10.38 22.44
C VAL A 98 24.12 -9.75 22.92
N GLU A 99 24.70 -10.25 24.01
CA GLU A 99 25.95 -9.73 24.60
C GLU A 99 27.17 -9.84 23.66
N GLU A 100 27.20 -10.85 22.78
CA GLU A 100 28.27 -11.05 21.81
C GLU A 100 28.05 -10.15 20.57
N THR A 101 26.80 -9.95 20.18
CA THR A 101 26.42 -9.14 19.01
C THR A 101 26.56 -7.64 19.27
N GLU A 102 26.31 -7.15 20.49
CA GLU A 102 26.46 -5.73 20.85
C GLU A 102 27.90 -5.22 20.69
N LYS A 103 28.91 -6.07 20.98
CA LYS A 103 30.33 -5.72 20.78
C LYS A 103 30.71 -5.58 19.30
N ILE A 104 30.02 -6.28 18.41
CA ILE A 104 30.29 -6.25 16.97
C ILE A 104 29.56 -5.06 16.33
N ALA A 105 28.28 -4.83 16.70
CA ALA A 105 27.49 -3.72 16.18
C ALA A 105 28.04 -2.34 16.64
N GLY A 106 28.49 -2.24 17.90
CA GLY A 106 29.11 -1.01 18.42
C GLY A 106 30.51 -0.71 17.86
N ALA A 107 31.17 -1.66 17.18
CA ALA A 107 32.47 -1.47 16.54
C ALA A 107 32.37 -1.09 15.05
N ALA A 108 31.18 -1.16 14.46
CA ALA A 108 30.90 -0.84 13.06
C ALA A 108 30.30 0.58 12.86
N LEU A 109 30.07 1.32 13.94
CA LEU A 109 29.69 2.73 14.00
C LEU A 109 30.88 3.58 14.47
#